data_AF-V6ATD4-F1
#
_entry.id   AF-V6ATD4-F1
#
_cell.length_a   1.000
_cell.length_b   1.000
_cell.length_c   1.000
_cell.angle_alpha   90.00
_cell.angle_beta   90.00
_cell.angle_gamma   90.00
#
_symmetry.space_group_name_H-M   'P 1'
#
loop_
_entity.id
_entity.type
_entity.pdbx_description
1 polymer ?
#
loop_
_entity_poly.entity_id
_entity_poly.type
_entity_poly.pdbx_seq_one_letter_code
_entity_poly.pdbx_strand_id
1 'polypeptide(L)'
;MKVAIVILILALVAVQVQSSAITDYLSENDIQYCQESYQHYLALGEYEFVERERRTMESRVCVHLYGDPVWDYTGKDRMQKLLERGNYYVNIEIEKSKIAARTGTIERTSQPPTDLQKSEAKILEQEKTIRELEKKIEQKDQIILEQVRVIMQLVEKTMATWYGIIGNILV
;
A
#
# COMPACT_ATOMS: atom_id res chain seq x y z
N MET A 1 3.54 50.45 -43.31
CA MET A 1 3.61 49.08 -43.86
C MET A 1 4.27 48.07 -42.94
N LYS A 2 5.39 48.39 -42.25
CA LYS A 2 6.06 47.45 -41.32
C LYS A 2 5.24 47.06 -40.07
N VAL A 3 4.40 47.95 -39.56
CA VAL A 3 3.58 47.71 -38.35
C VAL A 3 2.46 46.67 -38.58
N ALA A 4 1.88 46.63 -39.79
CA ALA A 4 0.82 45.68 -40.13
C ALA A 4 1.32 44.24 -40.20
N ILE A 5 2.59 44.03 -40.58
CA ILE A 5 3.21 42.70 -40.67
C ILE A 5 3.51 42.15 -39.26
N VAL A 6 3.91 43.00 -38.32
CA VAL A 6 4.19 42.60 -36.93
C VAL A 6 2.90 42.15 -36.21
N ILE A 7 1.77 42.81 -36.48
CA ILE A 7 0.47 42.44 -35.92
C ILE A 7 -0.03 41.11 -36.52
N LEU A 8 0.23 40.85 -37.81
CA LEU A 8 -0.12 39.58 -38.44
C LEU A 8 0.70 38.39 -37.88
N ILE A 9 1.97 38.63 -37.55
CA ILE A 9 2.86 37.61 -36.95
C ILE A 9 2.47 37.34 -35.49
N LEU A 10 2.07 38.36 -34.72
CA LEU A 10 1.59 38.16 -33.34
C LEU A 10 0.24 37.43 -33.28
N ALA A 11 -0.62 37.59 -34.28
CA ALA A 11 -1.88 36.84 -34.37
C ALA A 11 -1.69 35.35 -34.72
N LEU A 12 -0.57 34.97 -35.34
CA LEU A 12 -0.25 33.58 -35.67
C LEU A 12 0.30 32.78 -34.47
N VAL A 13 0.68 33.42 -33.36
CA VAL A 13 1.16 32.72 -32.15
C VAL A 13 0.01 32.32 -31.21
N ALA A 14 -1.22 32.76 -31.49
CA ALA A 14 -2.42 32.24 -30.83
C ALA A 14 -2.85 30.88 -31.41
N VAL A 15 -1.89 30.01 -31.76
CA VAL A 15 -2.17 28.60 -32.05
C VAL A 15 -2.78 28.03 -30.79
N GLN A 16 -4.06 27.70 -30.94
CA GLN A 16 -4.90 27.07 -29.95
C GLN A 16 -4.17 25.85 -29.38
N VAL A 17 -3.90 25.86 -28.08
CA VAL A 17 -3.68 24.63 -27.32
C VAL A 17 -5.02 23.90 -27.36
N GLN A 18 -5.26 23.11 -28.40
CA GLN A 18 -6.34 22.14 -28.41
C GLN A 18 -5.96 21.09 -27.37
N SER A 19 -6.45 21.28 -26.15
CA SER A 19 -6.55 20.21 -25.17
C SER A 19 -7.46 19.16 -25.78
N SER A 20 -6.89 18.10 -26.38
CA SER A 20 -7.65 16.90 -26.68
C SER A 20 -8.03 16.30 -25.33
N ALA A 21 -9.26 16.57 -24.89
CA ALA A 21 -9.89 15.70 -23.92
C ALA A 21 -9.88 14.29 -24.54
N ILE A 22 -9.03 13.42 -24.03
CA ILE A 22 -8.97 12.02 -24.45
C ILE A 22 -10.30 11.41 -24.04
N THR A 23 -11.20 11.26 -25.00
CA THR A 23 -12.50 10.60 -24.86
C THR A 23 -12.58 9.38 -25.76
N ASP A 24 -11.46 8.73 -26.05
CA ASP A 24 -11.50 7.49 -26.83
C ASP A 24 -11.82 6.33 -25.90
N TYR A 25 -13.02 5.77 -26.12
CA TYR A 25 -13.42 4.50 -25.57
C TYR A 25 -12.60 3.38 -26.20
N LEU A 26 -12.46 2.26 -25.51
CA LEU A 26 -11.77 1.09 -26.06
C LEU A 26 -12.49 0.56 -27.30
N SER A 27 -11.67 0.29 -28.31
CA SER A 27 -12.00 -0.45 -29.52
C SER A 27 -11.64 -1.93 -29.37
N GLU A 28 -12.05 -2.74 -30.35
CA GLU A 28 -11.67 -4.16 -30.40
C GLU A 28 -10.15 -4.36 -30.47
N ASN A 29 -9.43 -3.43 -31.14
CA ASN A 29 -7.97 -3.48 -31.21
C ASN A 29 -7.33 -3.29 -29.83
N ASP A 30 -7.92 -2.46 -28.97
CA ASP A 30 -7.40 -2.23 -27.63
C ASP A 30 -7.62 -3.46 -26.73
N ILE A 31 -8.77 -4.13 -26.89
CA ILE A 31 -9.02 -5.41 -26.23
C ILE A 31 -8.05 -6.49 -26.73
N GLN A 32 -7.77 -6.53 -28.04
CA GLN A 32 -6.78 -7.43 -28.59
C GLN A 32 -5.39 -7.17 -28.01
N TYR A 33 -4.99 -5.89 -27.88
CA TYR A 33 -3.75 -5.52 -27.21
C TYR A 33 -3.70 -6.02 -25.74
N CYS A 34 -4.81 -5.90 -24.99
CA CYS A 34 -4.88 -6.49 -23.65
C CYS A 34 -4.69 -8.02 -23.70
N GLN A 35 -5.29 -8.71 -24.66
CA GLN A 35 -5.12 -10.17 -24.78
C GLN A 35 -3.69 -10.58 -25.09
N GLU A 36 -3.03 -9.88 -26.03
CA GLU A 36 -1.63 -10.12 -26.40
C GLU A 36 -0.68 -9.82 -25.24
N SER A 37 -1.01 -8.80 -24.44
CA SER A 37 -0.19 -8.33 -23.32
C SER A 37 -0.39 -9.12 -22.02
N TYR A 38 -1.40 -9.98 -21.94
CA TYR A 38 -1.75 -10.69 -20.71
C TYR A 38 -0.63 -11.58 -20.18
N GLN A 39 0.10 -12.26 -21.06
CA GLN A 39 1.24 -13.10 -20.65
C GLN A 39 2.37 -12.26 -20.02
N HIS A 40 2.57 -11.05 -20.51
CA HIS A 40 3.52 -10.13 -19.90
C HIS A 40 3.06 -9.64 -18.53
N TYR A 41 1.76 -9.37 -18.37
CA TYR A 41 1.19 -9.05 -17.07
C TYR A 41 1.38 -10.18 -16.07
N LEU A 42 1.11 -11.43 -16.46
CA LEU A 42 1.32 -12.60 -15.59
C LEU A 42 2.80 -12.77 -15.18
N ALA A 43 3.73 -12.46 -16.08
CA ALA A 43 5.16 -12.57 -15.82
C ALA A 43 5.71 -11.45 -14.93
N LEU A 44 5.22 -10.21 -15.09
CA LEU A 44 5.74 -9.04 -14.38
C LEU A 44 4.98 -8.73 -13.09
N GLY A 45 3.70 -9.06 -13.03
CA GLY A 45 2.79 -8.49 -12.04
C GLY A 45 2.28 -7.10 -12.44
N GLU A 46 1.26 -6.63 -11.72
CA GLU A 46 0.52 -5.41 -12.03
C GLU A 46 1.39 -4.15 -12.10
N TYR A 47 2.20 -3.89 -11.06
CA TYR A 47 2.95 -2.64 -10.95
C TYR A 47 3.98 -2.51 -12.08
N GLU A 48 4.85 -3.52 -12.23
CA GLU A 48 5.88 -3.56 -13.25
C GLU A 48 5.30 -3.54 -14.67
N PHE A 49 4.15 -4.18 -14.88
CA PHE A 49 3.44 -4.11 -16.16
C PHE A 49 3.02 -2.67 -16.49
N VAL A 50 2.31 -2.00 -15.57
CA VAL A 50 1.83 -0.62 -15.80
C VAL A 50 2.99 0.36 -15.92
N GLU A 51 4.09 0.18 -15.18
CA GLU A 51 5.29 1.00 -15.34
C GLU A 51 5.93 0.86 -16.71
N ARG A 52 6.08 -0.38 -17.19
CA ARG A 52 6.68 -0.65 -18.50
C ARG A 52 5.86 -0.06 -19.63
N GLU A 53 4.52 -0.17 -19.54
CA GLU A 53 3.59 0.46 -20.48
C GLU A 53 3.40 1.96 -20.23
N ARG A 54 4.27 2.60 -19.45
CA ARG A 54 4.31 4.05 -19.17
C ARG A 54 3.03 4.61 -18.57
N ARG A 55 2.29 3.80 -17.82
CA ARG A 55 1.03 4.19 -17.19
C ARG A 55 0.09 4.80 -18.24
N THR A 56 -0.06 4.18 -19.40
CA THR A 56 -1.11 4.57 -20.36
C THR A 56 -2.51 4.27 -19.79
N MET A 57 -3.55 4.88 -20.35
CA MET A 57 -4.92 4.59 -19.90
C MET A 57 -5.29 3.14 -20.24
N GLU A 58 -4.89 2.71 -21.43
CA GLU A 58 -5.08 1.37 -21.99
C GLU A 58 -4.46 0.31 -21.08
N SER A 59 -3.19 0.48 -20.68
CA SER A 59 -2.53 -0.49 -19.78
C SER A 59 -3.20 -0.57 -18.40
N ARG A 60 -3.63 0.56 -17.84
CA ARG A 60 -4.40 0.58 -16.57
C ARG A 60 -5.74 -0.12 -16.72
N VAL A 61 -6.46 0.11 -17.81
CA VAL A 61 -7.73 -0.56 -18.08
C VAL A 61 -7.54 -2.05 -18.31
N CYS A 62 -6.49 -2.46 -19.03
CA CYS A 62 -6.18 -3.89 -19.22
C CYS A 62 -5.96 -4.59 -17.88
N VAL A 63 -5.22 -3.97 -16.95
CA VAL A 63 -5.04 -4.52 -15.59
C VAL A 63 -6.37 -4.72 -14.87
N HIS A 64 -7.25 -3.72 -14.90
CA HIS A 64 -8.59 -3.85 -14.30
C HIS A 64 -9.37 -5.00 -14.94
N LEU A 65 -9.30 -5.13 -16.26
CA LEU A 65 -9.93 -6.23 -16.98
C LEU A 65 -9.36 -7.59 -16.57
N TYR A 66 -8.05 -7.75 -16.44
CA TYR A 66 -7.42 -9.02 -16.05
C TYR A 66 -7.86 -9.53 -14.66
N GLY A 67 -8.23 -8.61 -13.76
CA GLY A 67 -8.78 -8.92 -12.44
C GLY A 67 -10.30 -9.09 -12.39
N ASP A 68 -11.02 -8.77 -13.48
CA ASP A 68 -12.48 -8.88 -13.54
C ASP A 68 -12.91 -10.27 -14.05
N PRO A 69 -13.94 -10.90 -13.44
CA PRO A 69 -14.46 -12.20 -13.90
C PRO A 69 -14.86 -12.27 -15.38
N VAL A 70 -15.15 -11.12 -16.02
CA VAL A 70 -15.44 -11.06 -17.46
C VAL A 70 -14.24 -11.50 -18.32
N TRP A 71 -13.01 -11.42 -17.80
CA TRP A 71 -11.80 -11.83 -18.51
C TRP A 71 -11.83 -13.30 -18.92
N ASP A 72 -12.24 -14.15 -17.99
CA ASP A 72 -12.30 -15.60 -18.15
C ASP A 72 -13.58 -16.07 -18.84
N TYR A 73 -14.47 -15.15 -19.20
CA TYR A 73 -15.70 -15.47 -19.91
C TYR A 73 -15.40 -15.99 -21.32
N THR A 74 -15.99 -17.12 -21.72
CA THR A 74 -15.74 -17.77 -23.02
C THR A 74 -16.97 -17.84 -23.94
N GLY A 75 -18.02 -17.06 -23.67
CA GLY A 75 -19.23 -17.03 -24.49
C GLY A 75 -19.03 -16.36 -25.86
N LYS A 76 -20.02 -16.51 -26.75
CA LYS A 76 -19.96 -15.96 -28.12
C LYS A 76 -19.93 -14.43 -28.15
N ASP A 77 -20.51 -13.77 -27.15
CA ASP A 77 -20.53 -12.32 -26.96
C ASP A 77 -19.35 -11.81 -26.13
N ARG A 78 -18.28 -12.61 -25.97
CA ARG A 78 -17.12 -12.25 -25.14
C ARG A 78 -16.52 -10.90 -25.50
N MET A 79 -16.27 -10.62 -26.78
CA MET A 79 -15.67 -9.36 -27.21
C MET A 79 -16.54 -8.17 -26.80
N GLN A 80 -17.84 -8.26 -27.03
CA GLN A 80 -18.79 -7.23 -26.62
C GLN A 80 -18.75 -7.01 -25.10
N LYS A 81 -18.77 -8.08 -24.30
CA LYS A 81 -18.70 -7.97 -22.83
C LYS A 81 -17.39 -7.32 -22.34
N LEU A 82 -16.27 -7.66 -22.97
CA LEU A 82 -14.98 -7.03 -22.65
C LEU A 82 -14.95 -5.55 -22.99
N LEU A 83 -15.50 -5.16 -24.14
CA LEU A 83 -15.62 -3.75 -24.52
C LEU A 83 -16.50 -2.98 -23.55
N GLU A 84 -17.69 -3.51 -23.24
CA GLU A 84 -18.62 -2.90 -22.28
C GLU A 84 -17.96 -2.70 -20.91
N ARG A 85 -17.29 -3.74 -20.39
CA ARG A 85 -16.59 -3.64 -19.10
C ARG A 85 -15.35 -2.74 -19.17
N GLY A 86 -14.59 -2.81 -20.25
CA GLY A 86 -13.40 -1.98 -20.45
C GLY A 86 -13.76 -0.51 -20.49
N ASN A 87 -14.83 -0.15 -21.20
CA ASN A 87 -15.35 1.20 -21.28
C ASN A 87 -15.91 1.72 -19.94
N TYR A 88 -16.43 0.83 -19.10
CA TYR A 88 -16.72 1.16 -17.71
C TYR A 88 -15.46 1.58 -16.95
N TYR A 89 -14.34 0.86 -17.10
CA TYR A 89 -13.07 1.24 -16.47
C TYR A 89 -12.43 2.49 -17.06
N VAL A 90 -12.54 2.73 -18.37
CA VAL A 90 -12.12 3.99 -19.00
C VAL A 90 -12.79 5.18 -18.32
N ASN A 91 -14.10 5.11 -18.10
CA ASN A 91 -14.84 6.18 -17.42
C ASN A 91 -14.33 6.43 -16.01
N ILE A 92 -14.02 5.37 -15.25
CA ILE A 92 -13.42 5.50 -13.92
C ILE A 92 -12.07 6.20 -13.98
N GLU A 93 -11.19 5.80 -14.91
CA GLU A 93 -9.85 6.38 -15.05
C GLU A 93 -9.89 7.84 -15.51
N ILE A 94 -10.85 8.21 -16.36
CA ILE A 94 -11.13 9.59 -16.75
C ILE A 94 -11.57 10.42 -15.53
N GLU A 95 -12.50 9.92 -14.72
CA GLU A 95 -12.97 10.64 -13.53
C GLU A 95 -11.86 10.79 -12.48
N LYS A 96 -11.06 9.74 -12.24
CA LYS A 96 -9.86 9.83 -11.40
C LYS A 96 -8.90 10.90 -11.91
N SER A 97 -8.64 10.92 -13.22
CA SER A 97 -7.75 11.91 -13.85
C SER A 97 -8.30 13.33 -13.70
N LYS A 98 -9.61 13.54 -13.81
CA LYS A 98 -10.25 14.85 -13.56
C LYS A 98 -10.12 15.28 -12.10
N ILE A 99 -10.31 14.37 -11.16
CA ILE A 99 -10.14 14.65 -9.72
C ILE A 99 -8.69 15.02 -9.44
N ALA A 100 -7.75 14.19 -9.88
CA ALA A 100 -6.31 14.40 -9.75
C ALA A 100 -5.86 15.78 -10.27
N ALA A 101 -6.35 16.18 -11.45
CA ALA A 101 -6.07 17.49 -12.03
C ALA A 101 -6.63 18.66 -11.19
N ARG A 102 -7.79 18.48 -10.55
CA ARG A 102 -8.40 19.50 -9.68
C ARG A 102 -7.70 19.61 -8.32
N THR A 103 -7.28 18.49 -7.75
CA THR A 103 -6.65 18.43 -6.42
C THR A 103 -5.14 18.64 -6.45
N GLY A 104 -4.53 18.63 -7.65
CA GLY A 104 -3.08 18.69 -7.81
C GLY A 104 -2.36 17.43 -7.31
N THR A 105 -3.08 16.32 -7.18
CA THR A 105 -2.54 15.04 -6.70
C THR A 105 -2.29 14.12 -7.87
N ILE A 106 -1.08 13.56 -7.98
CA ILE A 106 -0.80 12.49 -8.94
C ILE A 106 -1.00 11.17 -8.20
N GLU A 107 -2.03 10.40 -8.56
CA GLU A 107 -2.23 9.04 -8.05
C GLU A 107 -1.10 8.16 -8.62
N ARG A 108 -0.05 7.96 -7.83
CA ARG A 108 0.98 6.96 -8.13
C ARG A 108 0.44 5.63 -7.63
N THR A 109 0.23 4.66 -8.52
CA THR A 109 0.19 3.25 -8.11
C THR A 109 1.46 3.02 -7.30
N SER A 110 1.32 2.85 -5.99
CA SER A 110 2.45 2.66 -5.11
C SER A 110 3.12 1.36 -5.47
N GLN A 111 4.43 1.39 -5.70
CA GLN A 111 5.21 0.18 -5.86
C GLN A 111 4.92 -0.75 -4.67
N PRO A 112 4.61 -2.04 -4.91
CA PRO A 112 4.50 -2.99 -3.81
C PRO A 112 5.78 -2.90 -2.97
N PRO A 113 5.68 -2.96 -1.63
CA PRO A 113 6.83 -2.78 -0.78
C PRO A 113 7.89 -3.81 -1.15
N THR A 114 9.12 -3.33 -1.37
CA THR A 114 10.24 -4.20 -1.70
C THR A 114 10.47 -5.19 -0.57
N ASP A 115 11.15 -6.30 -0.84
CA ASP A 115 11.48 -7.27 0.21
C ASP A 115 12.29 -6.63 1.35
N LEU A 116 13.10 -5.61 1.01
CA LEU A 116 13.78 -4.78 2.00
C LEU A 116 12.79 -4.00 2.87
N GLN A 117 11.81 -3.30 2.29
CA GLN A 117 10.79 -2.55 3.05
C GLN A 117 9.92 -3.47 3.92
N LYS A 118 9.60 -4.67 3.43
CA LYS A 118 8.90 -5.69 4.22
C LYS A 118 9.77 -6.16 5.39
N SER A 119 11.06 -6.36 5.17
CA SER A 119 12.00 -6.75 6.22
C SER A 119 12.16 -5.64 7.28
N GLU A 120 12.24 -4.38 6.87
CA GLU A 120 12.29 -3.22 7.77
C GLU A 120 11.03 -3.11 8.63
N ALA A 121 9.85 -3.26 8.03
CA ALA A 121 8.59 -3.26 8.77
C ALA A 121 8.53 -4.40 9.80
N LYS A 122 9.01 -5.60 9.42
CA LYS A 122 9.07 -6.75 10.31
C LYS A 122 10.08 -6.55 11.45
N ILE A 123 11.23 -5.94 11.18
CA ILE A 123 12.23 -5.59 12.20
C ILE A 123 11.60 -4.61 13.20
N LEU A 124 10.92 -3.57 12.72
CA LEU A 124 10.26 -2.59 13.58
C LEU A 124 9.18 -3.21 14.48
N GLU A 125 8.42 -4.17 13.95
CA GLU A 125 7.43 -4.94 14.72
C GLU A 125 8.10 -5.82 15.79
N GLN A 126 9.19 -6.49 15.43
CA GLN A 126 9.97 -7.30 16.36
C GLN A 126 10.57 -6.43 17.48
N GLU A 127 11.11 -5.26 17.16
CA GLU A 127 11.63 -4.32 18.16
C GLU A 127 10.55 -3.84 19.15
N LYS A 128 9.33 -3.60 18.67
CA LYS A 128 8.20 -3.28 19.56
C LYS A 128 7.91 -4.45 20.50
N THR A 129 7.88 -5.67 19.97
CA THR A 129 7.63 -6.88 20.76
C THR A 129 8.73 -7.08 21.81
N ILE A 130 10.00 -6.86 21.46
CA ILE A 130 11.13 -6.93 22.39
C ILE A 130 10.94 -5.93 23.53
N ARG A 131 10.64 -4.66 23.22
CA ARG A 131 10.40 -3.62 24.26
C ARG A 131 9.25 -3.97 25.20
N GLU A 132 8.18 -4.55 24.68
CA GLU A 132 7.06 -5.00 25.51
C GLU A 132 7.45 -6.17 26.42
N LEU A 133 8.25 -7.11 25.91
CA LEU A 133 8.75 -8.23 26.69
C LEU A 133 9.73 -7.78 27.78
N GLU A 134 10.64 -6.85 27.47
CA GLU A 134 11.56 -6.24 28.43
C GLU A 134 10.80 -5.60 29.60
N LYS A 135 9.75 -4.82 29.31
CA LYS A 135 8.90 -4.23 30.35
C LYS A 135 8.21 -5.28 31.23
N LYS A 136 7.76 -6.39 30.64
CA LYS A 136 7.16 -7.51 31.40
C LYS A 136 8.18 -8.21 32.30
N ILE A 137 9.43 -8.33 31.84
CA ILE A 137 10.53 -8.88 32.65
C ILE A 137 10.80 -7.95 33.83
N GLU A 138 10.93 -6.64 33.60
CA GLU A 138 11.16 -5.65 34.66
C GLU A 138 10.06 -5.68 35.72
N GLN A 139 8.80 -5.78 35.31
CA GLN A 139 7.67 -5.93 36.25
C GLN A 139 7.77 -7.22 37.08
N LYS A 140 8.18 -8.33 36.46
CA LYS A 140 8.38 -9.60 37.17
C LYS A 140 9.55 -9.53 38.15
N ASP A 141 10.63 -8.84 37.79
CA ASP A 141 11.78 -8.64 38.69
C ASP A 141 11.38 -7.85 39.94
N GLN A 142 10.54 -6.82 39.80
CA GLN A 142 9.99 -6.09 40.95
C GLN A 142 9.16 -6.99 41.86
N ILE A 143 8.34 -7.89 41.30
CA ILE A 143 7.55 -8.85 42.08
C ILE A 143 8.47 -9.83 42.83
N ILE A 144 9.52 -10.33 42.18
CA ILE A 144 10.48 -11.26 42.81
C ILE A 144 11.21 -10.57 43.96
N LEU A 145 11.66 -9.33 43.78
CA LEU A 145 12.32 -8.56 44.84
C LEU A 145 11.41 -8.38 46.06
N GLU A 146 10.12 -8.12 45.84
CA GLU A 146 9.15 -8.00 46.93
C GLU A 146 8.92 -9.34 47.64
N GLN A 147 8.83 -10.45 46.88
CA GLN A 147 8.73 -11.79 47.47
C GLN A 147 9.96 -12.13 48.32
N VAL A 148 11.16 -11.82 47.85
CA VAL A 148 12.41 -12.04 48.61
C VAL A 148 12.40 -11.24 49.91
N ARG A 149 11.94 -9.98 49.87
CA ARG A 149 11.77 -9.15 51.07
C ARG A 149 10.82 -9.79 52.08
N VAL A 150 9.66 -10.27 51.65
CA VAL A 150 8.67 -10.93 52.53
C VAL A 150 9.25 -12.20 53.15
N ILE A 151 9.98 -13.02 52.37
CA ILE A 151 10.64 -14.23 52.87
C ILE A 151 11.67 -13.87 53.95
N MET A 152 12.50 -12.84 53.74
CA MET A 152 13.48 -12.41 54.76
C MET A 152 12.80 -12.00 56.07
N GLN A 153 11.71 -11.22 56.01
CA GLN A 153 10.96 -10.82 57.21
C GLN A 153 10.37 -12.03 57.96
N LEU A 154 9.91 -13.06 57.24
CA LEU A 154 9.41 -14.30 57.84
C LEU A 154 10.55 -15.09 58.50
N VAL A 155 11.72 -15.18 57.86
CA VAL A 155 12.90 -15.84 58.42
C VAL A 155 13.33 -15.15 59.72
N GLU A 156 13.41 -13.83 59.74
CA GLU A 156 13.76 -13.05 60.94
C GLU A 156 12.78 -13.31 62.10
N LYS A 157 11.46 -13.28 61.84
CA LYS A 157 10.44 -13.57 62.85
C LYS A 157 10.53 -15.00 63.38
N THR A 158 10.78 -15.96 62.49
CA THR A 158 10.90 -17.38 62.87
C THR A 158 12.13 -17.59 63.74
N MET A 159 13.27 -16.99 63.38
CA MET A 159 14.50 -17.05 64.17
C MET A 159 14.30 -16.42 65.56
N ALA A 160 13.72 -15.22 65.64
CA ALA A 160 13.44 -14.56 66.92
C ALA A 160 12.55 -15.42 67.84
N THR A 161 11.52 -16.06 67.28
CA THR A 161 10.62 -16.96 68.02
C THR A 161 11.38 -18.18 68.55
N TRP A 162 12.22 -18.80 67.72
CA TRP A 162 13.00 -19.98 68.09
C TRP A 162 14.00 -19.68 69.22
N TYR A 163 14.72 -18.54 69.14
CA TYR A 163 15.60 -18.09 70.21
C TYR A 163 14.85 -17.81 71.51
N GLY A 164 13.65 -17.23 71.44
CA GLY A 164 12.80 -17.01 72.62
C GLY A 164 12.33 -18.30 73.29
N ILE A 165 11.95 -19.32 72.51
CA ILE A 165 11.54 -20.64 73.03
C ILE A 165 12.71 -21.33 73.71
N ILE A 166 13.89 -21.37 73.07
CA ILE A 166 15.08 -21.99 73.65
C ILE A 166 15.52 -21.27 74.93
N GLY A 167 15.49 -19.93 74.94
CA GLY A 167 15.81 -19.15 76.13
C GLY A 167 14.92 -19.45 77.33
N ASN A 168 13.61 -19.67 77.10
CA ASN A 168 12.66 -20.01 78.16
C ASN A 168 12.73 -21.47 78.65
N ILE A 169 13.35 -22.38 77.89
CA ILE A 169 13.54 -23.79 78.29
C ILE A 169 14.85 -23.97 79.09
N LEU A 170 15.84 -23.09 78.90
CA LEU A 170 17.15 -23.16 79.54
C LEU A 170 17.27 -22.35 80.85
N VAL A 171 16.19 -21.70 81.30
CA VAL A 171 16.07 -21.01 82.60
C VAL A 171 15.13 -21.80 83.51
#